data_AF-A0A3M7RAE4-F1
#
_entry.id   AF-A0A3M7RAE4-F1
#
_cell.length_a   1.000
_cell.length_b   1.000
_cell.length_c   1.000
_cell.angle_alpha   90.00
_cell.angle_beta   90.00
_cell.angle_gamma   90.00
#
_symmetry.space_group_name_H-M   'P 1'
#
loop_
_entity.id
_entity.type
_entity.pdbx_description
1 polymer ?
#
loop_
_entity_poly.entity_id
_entity_poly.type
_entity_poly.pdbx_seq_one_letter_code
_entity_poly.pdbx_strand_id
1 'polypeptide(L)'
;MNKMYHTDHTGEFNLLKDKLLVNNVIYLFGYGSLLWKVDFEYTKKIHGFVKSYRRNFWLLSDDHRGTPNNMGRVVTLVKSENDEDKVYGIAYEIHSDNMEKTFENLHFREKCGYSLKEVTFYPKSDSECKPISCVCYYANEDNSYYSPSEDLSLISAQIYKSIGPSGTNKEYLYNLCHALRHLLRNDNEKCENDEFNEIFKQESHLFLLETMILFKLRAQKRQFRKQTLNYRQRAQSKNYHLLIIDYQPFSNISPSLSFQS
;
A
#
# COMPACT_ATOMS: atom_id res chain seq x y z
N MET A 1 -20.30 13.49 16.78
CA MET A 1 -19.67 14.76 16.35
C MET A 1 -18.33 14.39 15.71
N ASN A 2 -18.29 14.17 14.40
CA ASN A 2 -17.05 13.94 13.68
C ASN A 2 -16.33 15.29 13.58
N LYS A 3 -15.24 15.47 14.34
CA LYS A 3 -14.29 16.52 14.01
C LYS A 3 -13.65 16.12 12.68
N MET A 4 -14.10 16.73 11.57
CA MET A 4 -13.31 16.74 10.34
C MET A 4 -12.08 17.58 10.65
N TYR A 5 -10.99 16.92 11.02
CA TYR A 5 -9.67 17.53 10.99
C TYR A 5 -9.30 17.66 9.52
N HIS A 6 -9.55 18.83 8.95
CA HIS A 6 -9.00 19.18 7.66
C HIS A 6 -7.53 19.53 7.87
N THR A 7 -6.63 18.62 7.50
CA THR A 7 -5.23 18.99 7.32
C THR A 7 -5.17 20.02 6.19
N ASP A 8 -4.53 21.17 6.44
CA ASP A 8 -4.30 22.19 5.41
C ASP A 8 -3.14 21.75 4.50
N HIS A 9 -3.42 20.75 3.67
CA HIS A 9 -2.43 20.21 2.73
C HIS A 9 -1.88 21.28 1.80
N THR A 10 -2.71 22.27 1.41
CA THR A 10 -2.30 23.35 0.50
C THR A 10 -1.29 24.28 1.17
N GLY A 11 -1.54 24.68 2.43
CA GLY A 11 -0.59 25.47 3.21
C GLY A 11 0.73 24.73 3.45
N GLU A 12 0.66 23.48 3.91
CA GLU A 12 1.85 22.63 4.13
C GLU A 12 2.65 22.43 2.83
N PHE A 13 1.95 22.21 1.71
CA PHE A 13 2.58 22.01 0.42
C PHE A 13 3.29 23.27 -0.07
N ASN A 14 2.67 24.45 0.04
CA ASN A 14 3.29 25.70 -0.38
C ASN A 14 4.60 25.98 0.38
N LEU A 15 4.61 25.74 1.70
CA LEU A 15 5.83 25.87 2.51
C LEU A 15 6.95 24.93 2.05
N LEU A 16 6.61 23.68 1.72
CA LEU A 16 7.58 22.72 1.20
C LEU A 16 8.00 23.03 -0.23
N LYS A 17 7.08 23.52 -1.08
CA LYS A 17 7.36 23.93 -2.46
C LYS A 17 8.40 25.03 -2.49
N ASP A 18 8.23 26.08 -1.68
CA ASP A 18 9.18 27.20 -1.60
C ASP A 18 10.59 26.76 -1.19
N LYS A 19 10.68 25.72 -0.35
CA LYS A 19 11.95 25.17 0.13
C LYS A 19 12.60 24.16 -0.82
N LEU A 20 11.79 23.30 -1.43
CA LEU A 20 12.25 22.07 -2.11
C LEU A 20 12.22 22.15 -3.63
N LEU A 21 11.58 23.17 -4.20
CA LEU A 21 11.60 23.41 -5.64
C LEU A 21 12.95 23.95 -6.08
N VAL A 22 13.72 23.13 -6.79
CA VAL A 22 15.05 23.48 -7.33
C VAL A 22 15.09 23.12 -8.80
N ASN A 23 15.55 24.05 -9.66
CA ASN A 23 15.62 23.86 -11.11
C ASN A 23 14.29 23.35 -11.73
N ASN A 24 13.17 23.94 -11.29
CA ASN A 24 11.80 23.58 -11.74
C ASN A 24 11.38 22.14 -11.42
N VAL A 25 12.03 21.49 -10.46
CA VAL A 25 11.75 20.11 -10.05
C VAL A 25 11.53 20.02 -8.55
N ILE A 26 10.57 19.19 -8.15
CA ILE A 26 10.39 18.72 -6.78
C ILE A 26 10.31 17.20 -6.76
N TYR A 27 10.82 16.57 -5.69
CA TYR A 27 10.75 15.12 -5.54
C TYR A 27 9.65 14.71 -4.55
N LEU A 28 8.85 13.70 -4.91
CA LEU A 28 7.84 13.07 -4.06
C LEU A 28 8.31 11.67 -3.66
N PHE A 29 8.41 11.40 -2.37
CA PHE A 29 8.74 10.07 -1.86
C PHE A 29 7.48 9.22 -1.65
N GLY A 30 7.41 8.10 -2.38
CA GLY A 30 6.39 7.08 -2.23
C GLY A 30 6.90 5.87 -1.47
N TYR A 31 6.18 5.47 -0.42
CA TYR A 31 6.47 4.28 0.40
C TYR A 31 5.26 3.36 0.61
N GLY A 32 4.08 3.71 0.09
CA GLY A 32 2.86 2.92 0.21
C GLY A 32 2.32 2.49 -1.15
N SER A 33 1.06 2.82 -1.42
CA SER A 33 0.41 2.57 -2.72
C SER A 33 1.16 3.16 -3.92
N LEU A 34 1.90 4.24 -3.72
CA LEU A 34 2.76 4.85 -4.73
C LEU A 34 3.92 3.95 -5.21
N LEU A 35 4.16 2.80 -4.58
CA LEU A 35 5.13 1.82 -5.09
C LEU A 35 4.61 1.01 -6.29
N TRP A 36 3.30 0.91 -6.48
CA TRP A 36 2.70 0.15 -7.59
C TRP A 36 1.57 0.88 -8.33
N LYS A 37 0.99 1.92 -7.73
CA LYS A 37 -0.12 2.69 -8.29
C LYS A 37 0.20 4.18 -8.29
N VAL A 38 0.65 4.65 -9.44
CA VAL A 38 0.94 6.05 -9.76
C VAL A 38 -0.05 6.52 -10.82
N ASP A 39 -0.68 7.66 -10.57
CA ASP A 39 -1.71 8.29 -11.41
C ASP A 39 -1.39 9.76 -11.71
N PHE A 40 -0.10 10.10 -11.71
CA PHE A 40 0.43 11.42 -12.04
C PHE A 40 1.64 11.31 -12.97
N GLU A 41 1.98 12.43 -13.61
CA GLU A 41 3.13 12.53 -14.49
C GLU A 41 4.42 12.79 -13.70
N TYR A 42 5.48 12.07 -14.04
CA TYR A 42 6.82 12.24 -13.48
C TYR A 42 7.87 12.14 -14.58
N THR A 43 8.98 12.86 -14.45
CA THR A 43 10.08 12.88 -15.42
C THR A 43 11.11 11.79 -15.14
N LYS A 44 11.24 11.40 -13.87
CA LYS A 44 12.19 10.38 -13.41
C LYS A 44 11.65 9.66 -12.18
N LYS A 45 11.96 8.38 -12.02
CA LYS A 45 11.77 7.62 -10.78
C LYS A 45 13.10 7.05 -10.30
N ILE A 46 13.37 7.14 -9.01
CA ILE A 46 14.64 6.74 -8.40
C ILE A 46 14.32 5.81 -7.23
N HIS A 47 14.89 4.61 -7.23
CA HIS A 47 14.72 3.66 -6.13
C HIS A 47 15.74 3.97 -5.03
N GLY A 48 15.36 3.75 -3.77
CA GLY A 48 16.20 4.12 -2.63
C GLY A 48 15.44 4.00 -1.33
N PHE A 49 15.86 4.75 -0.31
CA PHE A 49 15.27 4.67 1.01
C PHE A 49 15.36 5.99 1.78
N VAL A 50 14.57 6.10 2.83
CA VAL A 50 14.72 7.12 3.89
C VAL A 50 15.22 6.45 5.17
N LYS A 51 15.97 7.17 6.01
CA LYS A 51 16.55 6.67 7.27
C LYS A 51 15.78 7.13 8.50
N SER A 52 15.97 6.44 9.64
CA SER A 52 15.34 6.73 10.93
C SER A 52 13.81 6.66 10.92
N TYR A 53 13.24 5.80 10.07
CA TYR A 53 11.80 5.56 9.98
C TYR A 53 11.50 4.06 9.91
N ARG A 54 10.31 3.68 10.37
CA ARG A 54 9.69 2.37 10.13
C ARG A 54 8.38 2.58 9.36
N ARG A 55 8.06 1.64 8.46
CA ARG A 55 6.79 1.64 7.73
C ARG A 55 5.81 0.70 8.42
N ASN A 56 4.74 1.23 9.02
CA ASN A 56 3.80 0.43 9.80
C ASN A 56 2.36 0.59 9.34
N PHE A 57 1.56 -0.48 9.46
CA PHE A 57 0.11 -0.52 9.20
C PHE A 57 -0.71 0.15 10.33
N TRP A 58 -0.28 1.34 10.73
CA TRP A 58 -0.81 2.07 11.88
C TRP A 58 -1.81 3.16 11.51
N LEU A 59 -2.12 3.33 10.22
CA LEU A 59 -3.16 4.28 9.82
C LEU A 59 -4.43 3.53 9.43
N LEU A 60 -5.55 3.92 10.01
CA LEU A 60 -6.86 3.41 9.63
C LEU A 60 -7.27 3.99 8.27
N SER A 61 -8.00 3.20 7.47
CA SER A 61 -8.56 3.63 6.18
C SER A 61 -10.03 3.26 6.11
N ASP A 62 -10.90 4.25 5.97
CA ASP A 62 -12.35 4.10 5.88
C ASP A 62 -12.92 4.46 4.50
N ASP A 63 -12.06 4.91 3.58
CA ASP A 63 -12.41 5.44 2.26
C ASP A 63 -11.83 4.62 1.09
N HIS A 64 -10.74 3.89 1.32
CA HIS A 64 -10.04 3.10 0.31
C HIS A 64 -10.05 1.61 0.61
N ARG A 65 -9.49 1.22 1.76
CA ARG A 65 -9.27 -0.20 2.12
C ARG A 65 -10.20 -0.70 3.21
N GLY A 66 -11.11 0.15 3.66
CA GLY A 66 -12.22 -0.19 4.55
C GLY A 66 -13.42 0.69 4.29
N THR A 67 -14.30 0.72 5.29
CA THR A 67 -15.48 1.58 5.37
C THR A 67 -15.55 2.17 6.78
N PRO A 68 -16.37 3.21 7.03
CA PRO A 68 -16.53 3.75 8.38
C PRO A 68 -16.96 2.71 9.43
N ASN A 69 -17.72 1.68 9.01
CA ASN A 69 -18.18 0.60 9.88
C ASN A 69 -17.18 -0.56 10.01
N ASN A 70 -16.22 -0.67 9.08
CA ASN A 70 -15.21 -1.73 9.06
C ASN A 70 -13.92 -1.18 8.44
N MET A 71 -13.15 -0.47 9.26
CA MET A 71 -11.95 0.23 8.82
C MET A 71 -10.86 -0.76 8.39
N GLY A 72 -10.17 -0.43 7.31
CA GLY A 72 -8.92 -1.05 6.92
C GLY A 72 -7.74 -0.44 7.67
N ARG A 73 -6.55 -0.95 7.36
CA ARG A 73 -5.25 -0.42 7.76
C ARG A 73 -4.40 -0.20 6.53
N VAL A 74 -3.75 0.95 6.45
CA VAL A 74 -2.75 1.34 5.45
C VAL A 74 -1.47 1.78 6.17
N VAL A 75 -0.41 1.98 5.40
CA VAL A 75 0.91 2.27 5.96
C VAL A 75 1.13 3.76 6.20
N THR A 76 1.84 4.09 7.27
CA THR A 76 2.41 5.43 7.52
C THR A 76 3.89 5.28 7.89
N LEU A 77 4.66 6.37 7.75
CA LEU A 77 6.01 6.47 8.28
C LEU A 77 5.97 6.85 9.76
N VAL A 78 6.58 6.00 10.57
CA VAL A 78 6.74 6.20 12.01
C VAL A 78 8.20 6.51 12.27
N LYS A 79 8.50 7.52 13.08
CA LYS A 79 9.88 7.83 13.47
C LYS A 79 10.47 6.62 14.22
N SER A 80 11.68 6.21 13.85
CA SER A 80 12.41 5.17 14.58
C SER A 80 13.37 5.79 15.60
N GLU A 81 13.57 5.08 16.71
CA GLU A 81 14.64 5.34 17.66
C GLU A 81 15.99 4.83 17.16
N ASN A 82 15.99 3.91 16.18
CA ASN A 82 17.18 3.41 15.52
C ASN A 82 17.43 4.18 14.21
N ASP A 83 18.53 4.93 14.15
CA ASP A 83 18.89 5.72 12.97
C ASP A 83 19.31 4.86 11.76
N GLU A 84 19.63 3.58 11.99
CA GLU A 84 19.94 2.62 10.94
C GLU A 84 18.70 1.97 10.32
N ASP A 85 17.50 2.25 10.85
CA ASP A 85 16.26 1.76 10.24
C ASP A 85 16.00 2.49 8.92
N LYS A 86 15.64 1.71 7.90
CA LYS A 86 15.41 2.21 6.54
C LYS A 86 14.00 1.86 6.08
N VAL A 87 13.34 2.82 5.43
CA VAL A 87 12.13 2.54 4.65
C VAL A 87 12.45 2.68 3.18
N TYR A 88 12.39 1.57 2.45
CA TYR A 88 12.61 1.56 1.01
C TYR A 88 11.40 2.06 0.25
N GLY A 89 11.65 2.85 -0.78
CA GLY A 89 10.61 3.35 -1.66
C GLY A 89 11.15 3.97 -2.95
N ILE A 90 10.37 4.86 -3.53
CA ILE A 90 10.65 5.50 -4.81
C ILE A 90 10.55 7.02 -4.63
N ALA A 91 11.56 7.76 -5.09
CA ALA A 91 11.48 9.19 -5.29
C ALA A 91 11.04 9.46 -6.74
N TYR A 92 9.93 10.17 -6.90
CA TYR A 92 9.39 10.61 -8.19
C TYR A 92 9.75 12.07 -8.43
N GLU A 93 10.38 12.35 -9.56
CA GLU A 93 10.73 13.68 -10.02
C GLU A 93 9.51 14.31 -10.72
N ILE A 94 8.99 15.41 -10.16
CA ILE A 94 7.82 16.11 -10.68
C ILE A 94 8.27 17.47 -11.21
N HIS A 95 8.07 17.70 -12.51
CA HIS A 95 8.32 18.99 -13.13
C HIS A 95 7.28 20.02 -12.66
N SER A 96 7.71 21.28 -12.52
CA SER A 96 6.87 22.39 -12.05
C SER A 96 5.55 22.54 -12.82
N ASP A 97 5.56 22.31 -14.15
CA ASP A 97 4.36 22.36 -15.00
C ASP A 97 3.26 21.38 -14.58
N ASN A 98 3.64 20.23 -13.99
CA ASN A 98 2.73 19.17 -13.57
C ASN A 98 2.48 19.15 -12.06
N MET A 99 3.17 20.02 -11.32
CA MET A 99 3.22 19.99 -9.86
C MET A 99 1.85 20.21 -9.24
N GLU A 100 1.17 21.31 -9.58
CA GLU A 100 -0.10 21.69 -8.95
C GLU A 100 -1.16 20.61 -9.14
N LYS A 101 -1.35 20.14 -10.38
CA LYS A 101 -2.25 19.04 -10.71
C LYS A 101 -1.90 17.74 -9.95
N THR A 102 -0.61 17.43 -9.84
CA THR A 102 -0.15 16.23 -9.13
C THR A 102 -0.49 16.28 -7.65
N PHE A 103 -0.14 17.38 -6.98
CA PHE A 103 -0.37 17.51 -5.54
C PHE A 103 -1.85 17.71 -5.21
N GLU A 104 -2.64 18.39 -6.05
CA GLU A 104 -4.10 18.48 -5.89
C GLU A 104 -4.76 17.10 -5.94
N ASN A 105 -4.40 16.28 -6.93
CA ASN A 105 -4.90 14.89 -7.03
C ASN A 105 -4.48 14.05 -5.82
N LEU A 106 -3.24 14.21 -5.34
CA LEU A 106 -2.75 13.49 -4.17
C LEU A 106 -3.42 13.97 -2.87
N HIS A 107 -3.70 15.27 -2.71
CA HIS A 107 -4.47 15.79 -1.59
C HIS A 107 -5.89 15.21 -1.58
N PHE A 108 -6.50 15.05 -2.75
CA PHE A 108 -7.81 14.40 -2.86
C PHE A 108 -7.76 12.90 -2.54
N ARG A 109 -6.64 12.24 -2.85
CA ARG A 109 -6.43 10.81 -2.61
C ARG A 109 -6.07 10.50 -1.15
N GLU A 110 -5.36 11.39 -0.47
CA GLU A 110 -4.81 11.14 0.88
C GLU A 110 -5.66 11.82 1.99
N LYS A 111 -6.99 11.81 1.82
CA LYS A 111 -7.96 12.53 2.68
C LYS A 111 -8.05 12.04 4.12
N CYS A 112 -7.51 10.87 4.46
CA CYS A 112 -7.49 10.33 5.83
C CYS A 112 -6.47 11.01 6.77
N GLY A 113 -6.25 12.32 6.61
CA GLY A 113 -5.48 13.15 7.55
C GLY A 113 -3.96 13.02 7.44
N TYR A 114 -3.42 12.55 6.31
CA TYR A 114 -1.99 12.66 6.09
C TYR A 114 -1.57 14.14 6.16
N SER A 115 -0.41 14.44 6.72
CA SER A 115 0.29 15.72 6.58
C SER A 115 1.46 15.56 5.62
N LEU A 116 2.03 16.67 5.19
CA LEU A 116 3.24 16.70 4.39
C LEU A 116 4.46 17.01 5.24
N LYS A 117 5.57 16.35 4.92
CA LYS A 117 6.87 16.68 5.49
C LYS A 117 7.99 16.54 4.46
N GLU A 118 9.10 17.20 4.76
CA GLU A 118 10.37 16.91 4.11
C GLU A 118 10.98 15.62 4.69
N VAL A 119 11.51 14.79 3.81
CA VAL A 119 12.36 13.64 4.14
C VAL A 119 13.63 13.66 3.29
N THR A 120 14.75 13.23 3.88
CA THR A 120 15.99 13.01 3.15
C THR A 120 15.99 11.60 2.56
N PHE A 121 15.93 11.52 1.23
CA PHE A 121 15.97 10.30 0.46
C PHE A 121 17.40 9.99 0.01
N TYR A 122 17.79 8.72 0.14
CA TYR A 122 19.09 8.21 -0.26
C TYR A 122 18.89 7.29 -1.46
N PRO A 123 19.31 7.72 -2.67
CA PRO A 123 19.21 6.88 -3.86
C PRO A 123 19.98 5.57 -3.68
N LYS A 124 19.43 4.49 -4.23
CA LYS A 124 20.12 3.21 -4.38
C LYS A 124 21.09 3.33 -5.56
N SER A 125 22.31 3.78 -5.32
CA SER A 125 23.43 3.59 -6.25
C SER A 125 24.69 3.23 -5.47
N ASP A 126 25.62 2.58 -6.14
CA ASP A 126 26.98 2.46 -5.65
C ASP A 126 27.56 3.87 -5.49
N SER A 127 27.74 4.25 -4.23
CA SER A 127 28.56 5.33 -3.67
C SER A 127 28.45 6.81 -4.14
N GLU A 128 27.79 7.19 -5.24
CA GLU A 128 27.94 8.57 -5.77
C GLU A 128 26.69 9.46 -5.84
N CYS A 129 25.49 8.92 -5.63
CA CYS A 129 24.28 9.77 -5.67
C CYS A 129 24.11 10.56 -4.37
N LYS A 130 24.07 11.91 -4.48
CA LYS A 130 23.78 12.79 -3.34
C LYS A 130 22.37 12.53 -2.79
N PRO A 131 22.16 12.65 -1.46
CA PRO A 131 20.82 12.62 -0.89
C PRO A 131 19.91 13.70 -1.48
N ILE A 132 18.63 13.39 -1.61
CA ILE A 132 17.61 14.24 -2.23
C ILE A 132 16.57 14.60 -1.17
N SER A 133 16.22 15.88 -1.02
CA SER A 133 15.07 16.25 -0.20
C SER A 133 13.78 15.99 -0.97
N CYS A 134 12.85 15.26 -0.35
CA CYS A 134 11.57 14.90 -0.95
C CYS A 134 10.40 15.34 -0.07
N VAL A 135 9.29 15.69 -0.71
CA VAL A 135 7.98 15.78 -0.08
C VAL A 135 7.49 14.36 0.21
N CYS A 136 6.91 14.15 1.39
CA CYS A 136 6.37 12.88 1.81
C CYS A 136 5.04 13.08 2.54
N TYR A 137 4.01 12.33 2.14
CA TYR A 137 2.78 12.21 2.92
C TYR A 137 3.03 11.31 4.12
N TYR A 138 2.71 11.74 5.33
CA TYR A 138 2.85 10.94 6.54
C TYR A 138 1.72 11.24 7.52
N ALA A 139 1.44 10.32 8.44
CA ALA A 139 0.48 10.55 9.52
C ALA A 139 1.16 10.23 10.85
N ASN A 140 0.99 11.12 11.82
CA ASN A 140 1.52 11.03 13.18
C ASN A 140 0.39 10.84 14.21
N GLU A 141 0.76 10.89 15.49
CA GLU A 141 -0.14 10.74 16.63
C GLU A 141 -1.26 11.79 16.71
N ASP A 142 -1.10 12.94 16.05
CA ASP A 142 -2.12 13.99 16.01
C ASP A 142 -3.27 13.65 15.03
N ASN A 143 -3.07 12.69 14.13
CA ASN A 143 -4.09 12.26 13.18
C ASN A 143 -5.11 11.33 13.86
N SER A 144 -6.40 11.65 13.75
CA SER A 144 -7.51 10.85 14.29
C SER A 144 -7.60 9.40 13.77
N TYR A 145 -7.02 9.10 12.62
CA TYR A 145 -6.92 7.75 12.04
C TYR A 145 -5.67 7.00 12.49
N TYR A 146 -4.76 7.65 13.24
CA TYR A 146 -3.55 7.01 13.76
C TYR A 146 -3.92 6.01 14.87
N SER A 147 -3.66 4.74 14.61
CA SER A 147 -4.02 3.59 15.45
C SER A 147 -2.82 2.65 15.54
N PRO A 148 -1.82 2.97 16.39
CA PRO A 148 -0.62 2.17 16.53
C PRO A 148 -0.96 0.81 17.16
N SER A 149 -0.29 -0.23 16.68
CA SER A 149 -0.38 -1.57 17.25
C SER A 149 0.85 -2.38 16.88
N GLU A 150 1.53 -2.95 17.88
CA GLU A 150 2.62 -3.89 17.64
C GLU A 150 2.11 -5.35 17.52
N ASP A 151 0.80 -5.59 17.75
CA ASP A 151 0.21 -6.92 17.62
C ASP A 151 -0.17 -7.23 16.16
N LEU A 152 0.73 -7.96 15.50
CA LEU A 152 0.54 -8.40 14.11
C LEU A 152 -0.67 -9.33 13.94
N SER A 153 -1.14 -10.01 14.99
CA SER A 153 -2.35 -10.84 14.93
C SER A 153 -3.60 -9.98 14.81
N LEU A 154 -3.67 -8.87 15.56
CA LEU A 154 -4.76 -7.90 15.44
C LEU A 154 -4.73 -7.21 14.07
N ILE A 155 -3.56 -6.73 13.65
CA ILE A 155 -3.39 -6.07 12.34
C ILE A 155 -3.78 -7.02 11.21
N SER A 156 -3.24 -8.24 11.19
CA SER A 156 -3.55 -9.21 10.14
C SER A 156 -5.02 -9.62 10.14
N ALA A 157 -5.65 -9.75 11.32
CA ALA A 157 -7.07 -10.06 11.41
C ALA A 157 -7.95 -8.95 10.83
N GLN A 158 -7.60 -7.68 11.05
CA GLN A 158 -8.29 -6.53 10.48
C GLN A 158 -8.08 -6.46 8.96
N ILE A 159 -6.82 -6.46 8.49
CA ILE A 159 -6.49 -6.45 7.04
C ILE A 159 -7.18 -7.62 6.30
N TYR A 160 -7.27 -8.79 6.93
CA TYR A 160 -7.92 -9.95 6.34
C TYR A 160 -9.42 -9.73 6.09
N LYS A 161 -10.13 -9.02 6.98
CA LYS A 161 -11.59 -8.80 6.93
C LYS A 161 -12.01 -7.54 6.18
N SER A 162 -11.18 -6.50 6.15
CA SER A 162 -11.57 -5.19 5.64
C SER A 162 -11.57 -5.13 4.10
N ILE A 163 -12.60 -4.46 3.58
CA ILE A 163 -12.83 -4.21 2.16
C ILE A 163 -13.35 -2.77 2.04
N GLY A 164 -12.79 -2.01 1.12
CA GLY A 164 -13.25 -0.67 0.80
C GLY A 164 -13.44 -0.45 -0.68
N PRO A 165 -13.81 0.79 -1.09
CA PRO A 165 -14.04 1.16 -2.49
C PRO A 165 -12.86 0.86 -3.43
N SER A 166 -11.62 0.87 -2.92
CA SER A 166 -10.41 0.60 -3.71
C SER A 166 -9.99 -0.88 -3.70
N GLY A 167 -10.86 -1.78 -3.24
CA GLY A 167 -10.63 -3.21 -3.18
C GLY A 167 -10.36 -3.72 -1.77
N THR A 168 -9.89 -4.96 -1.68
CA THR A 168 -9.69 -5.60 -0.38
C THR A 168 -8.43 -5.07 0.32
N ASN A 169 -8.41 -5.04 1.65
CA ASN A 169 -7.23 -4.56 2.36
C ASN A 169 -6.04 -5.52 2.24
N LYS A 170 -6.27 -6.84 2.19
CA LYS A 170 -5.22 -7.83 1.90
C LYS A 170 -4.55 -7.62 0.54
N GLU A 171 -5.29 -7.17 -0.47
CA GLU A 171 -4.71 -6.83 -1.77
C GLU A 171 -3.71 -5.67 -1.68
N TYR A 172 -4.00 -4.66 -0.85
CA TYR A 172 -3.04 -3.59 -0.56
C TYR A 172 -1.72 -4.16 0.00
N LEU A 173 -1.81 -5.04 0.99
CA LEU A 173 -0.64 -5.68 1.59
C LEU A 173 0.13 -6.51 0.56
N TYR A 174 -0.57 -7.29 -0.26
CA TYR A 174 0.07 -8.13 -1.29
C TYR A 174 0.78 -7.29 -2.35
N ASN A 175 0.14 -6.21 -2.83
CA ASN A 175 0.76 -5.32 -3.79
C ASN A 175 1.97 -4.60 -3.19
N LEU A 176 1.91 -4.21 -1.92
CA LEU A 176 3.04 -3.62 -1.21
C LEU A 176 4.21 -4.61 -1.09
N CYS A 177 3.96 -5.82 -0.57
CA CYS A 177 4.99 -6.85 -0.43
C CYS A 177 5.55 -7.28 -1.80
N HIS A 178 4.72 -7.33 -2.84
CA HIS A 178 5.17 -7.58 -4.20
C HIS A 178 6.08 -6.44 -4.69
N ALA A 179 5.62 -5.19 -4.63
CA ALA A 179 6.44 -4.05 -5.05
C ALA A 179 7.80 -4.03 -4.34
N LEU A 180 7.85 -4.34 -3.03
CA LEU A 180 9.10 -4.38 -2.27
C LEU A 180 10.05 -5.50 -2.68
N ARG A 181 9.54 -6.70 -2.99
CA ARG A 181 10.37 -7.77 -3.56
C ARG A 181 11.03 -7.39 -4.88
N HIS A 182 10.43 -6.46 -5.61
CA HIS A 182 10.89 -6.03 -6.92
C HIS A 182 11.57 -4.65 -6.89
N LEU A 183 11.51 -3.94 -5.77
CA LEU A 183 11.91 -2.53 -5.69
C LEU A 183 13.40 -2.32 -5.96
N LEU A 184 14.26 -3.21 -5.49
CA LEU A 184 15.70 -3.07 -5.72
C LEU A 184 16.19 -3.89 -6.91
N ARG A 185 15.31 -4.58 -7.65
CA ARG A 185 15.76 -5.33 -8.81
C ARG A 185 16.19 -4.36 -9.91
N ASN A 186 17.42 -4.50 -10.40
CA ASN A 186 17.84 -3.85 -11.62
C ASN A 186 17.04 -4.47 -12.79
N ASP A 187 16.60 -3.66 -13.75
CA ASP A 187 15.77 -4.10 -14.88
C ASP A 187 16.42 -5.21 -15.73
N ASN A 188 17.75 -5.40 -15.60
CA ASN A 188 18.55 -6.34 -16.39
C ASN A 188 19.31 -7.42 -15.59
N GLU A 189 19.12 -7.55 -14.27
CA GLU A 189 19.89 -8.51 -13.46
C GLU A 189 19.00 -9.46 -12.66
N LYS A 190 19.47 -10.71 -12.50
CA LYS A 190 18.90 -11.63 -11.53
C LYS A 190 19.09 -11.01 -10.15
N CYS A 191 18.04 -11.04 -9.34
CA CYS A 191 18.09 -10.55 -7.97
C CYS A 191 19.27 -11.22 -7.26
N GLU A 192 20.31 -10.44 -6.94
CA GLU A 192 21.26 -10.89 -5.96
C GLU A 192 20.49 -11.08 -4.66
N ASN A 193 20.67 -12.23 -4.01
CA ASN A 193 19.89 -12.59 -2.82
C ASN A 193 20.06 -11.53 -1.71
N ASP A 194 21.18 -10.82 -1.71
CA ASP A 194 21.60 -9.90 -0.65
C ASP A 194 20.76 -8.62 -0.57
N GLU A 195 20.27 -8.09 -1.69
CA GLU A 195 19.46 -6.86 -1.68
C GLU A 195 18.05 -7.09 -1.15
N PHE A 196 17.43 -8.21 -1.55
CA PHE A 196 16.15 -8.62 -0.97
C PHE A 196 16.30 -8.93 0.52
N ASN A 197 17.43 -9.53 0.92
CA ASN A 197 17.72 -9.79 2.32
C ASN A 197 17.79 -8.49 3.14
N GLU A 198 18.28 -7.38 2.57
CA GLU A 198 18.32 -6.09 3.27
C GLU A 198 16.91 -5.50 3.48
N ILE A 199 16.07 -5.46 2.44
CA ILE A 199 14.66 -5.05 2.60
C ILE A 199 13.95 -5.95 3.59
N PHE A 200 14.12 -7.27 3.46
CA PHE A 200 13.49 -8.23 4.33
C PHE A 200 13.92 -8.03 5.79
N LYS A 201 15.18 -7.71 6.05
CA LYS A 201 15.69 -7.39 7.40
C LYS A 201 15.01 -6.15 7.98
N GLN A 202 14.86 -5.10 7.17
CA GLN A 202 14.26 -3.83 7.60
C GLN A 202 12.73 -3.93 7.77
N GLU A 203 12.07 -4.81 7.02
CA GLU A 203 10.61 -4.80 6.87
C GLU A 203 9.95 -6.18 7.00
N SER A 204 10.59 -7.06 7.76
CA SER A 204 10.17 -8.44 8.00
C SER A 204 8.72 -8.57 8.48
N HIS A 205 8.23 -7.59 9.26
CA HIS A 205 6.85 -7.56 9.77
C HIS A 205 5.81 -7.49 8.66
N LEU A 206 6.08 -6.82 7.54
CA LEU A 206 5.15 -6.77 6.39
C LEU A 206 4.98 -8.16 5.77
N PHE A 207 6.10 -8.87 5.58
CA PHE A 207 6.10 -10.23 5.03
C PHE A 207 5.53 -11.26 6.01
N LEU A 208 5.67 -11.02 7.32
CA LEU A 208 5.02 -11.82 8.34
C LEU A 208 3.50 -11.63 8.30
N LEU A 209 3.00 -10.39 8.19
CA LEU A 209 1.57 -10.11 8.00
C LEU A 209 1.03 -10.83 6.76
N GLU A 210 1.73 -10.74 5.64
CA GLU A 210 1.33 -11.41 4.39
C GLU A 210 1.22 -12.93 4.61
N THR A 211 2.22 -13.51 5.27
CA THR A 211 2.29 -14.93 5.61
C THR A 211 1.11 -15.35 6.49
N MET A 212 0.82 -14.60 7.55
CA MET A 212 -0.32 -14.86 8.45
C MET A 212 -1.65 -14.90 7.70
N ILE A 213 -1.88 -13.92 6.81
CA ILE A 213 -3.11 -13.84 6.00
C ILE A 213 -3.19 -15.02 5.01
N LEU A 214 -2.07 -15.37 4.36
CA LEU A 214 -2.01 -16.54 3.45
C LEU A 214 -2.30 -17.86 4.19
N PHE A 215 -1.77 -18.05 5.40
CA PHE A 215 -2.06 -19.22 6.22
C PHE A 215 -3.55 -19.30 6.56
N LYS A 216 -4.17 -18.18 6.93
CA LYS A 216 -5.61 -18.10 7.22
C LYS A 216 -6.47 -18.47 6.00
N LEU A 217 -6.14 -17.94 4.83
CA LEU A 217 -6.83 -18.30 3.57
C LEU A 217 -6.69 -19.79 3.23
N ARG A 218 -5.48 -20.36 3.39
CA ARG A 218 -5.23 -21.79 3.17
C ARG A 218 -6.03 -22.66 4.15
N ALA A 219 -6.11 -22.27 5.42
CA ALA A 219 -6.89 -22.99 6.43
C ALA A 219 -8.40 -23.00 6.08
N GLN A 220 -8.96 -21.86 5.69
CA GLN A 220 -10.35 -21.78 5.25
C GLN A 220 -10.62 -22.61 3.99
N LYS A 221 -9.72 -22.58 3.00
CA LYS A 221 -9.84 -23.41 1.80
C LYS A 221 -9.82 -24.90 2.14
N ARG A 222 -8.99 -25.32 3.09
CA ARG A 222 -8.96 -26.70 3.60
C ARG A 222 -10.27 -27.06 4.31
N GLN A 223 -10.82 -26.18 5.15
CA GLN A 223 -12.07 -26.40 5.85
C GLN A 223 -13.26 -26.51 4.89
N PHE A 224 -13.35 -25.60 3.92
CA PHE A 224 -14.39 -25.63 2.88
C PHE A 224 -14.36 -26.94 2.09
N ARG A 225 -13.17 -27.38 1.64
CA ARG A 225 -13.00 -28.67 0.95
C ARG A 225 -13.49 -29.86 1.78
N LYS A 226 -13.20 -29.89 3.09
CA LYS A 226 -13.71 -30.94 4.00
C LYS A 226 -15.23 -30.90 4.11
N GLN A 227 -15.83 -29.72 4.23
CA GLN A 227 -17.29 -29.56 4.30
C GLN A 227 -17.97 -30.02 3.00
N THR A 228 -17.44 -29.65 1.84
CA THR A 228 -17.97 -30.09 0.54
C THR A 228 -17.87 -31.60 0.36
N LEU A 229 -16.77 -32.22 0.80
CA LEU A 229 -16.59 -33.67 0.76
C LEU A 229 -17.63 -34.39 1.64
N ASN A 230 -17.81 -33.93 2.88
CA ASN A 230 -18.79 -34.47 3.81
C ASN A 230 -20.22 -34.33 3.26
N TYR A 231 -20.54 -33.20 2.61
CA TYR A 231 -21.84 -32.99 1.98
C TYR A 231 -22.07 -33.97 0.82
N ARG A 232 -21.09 -34.16 -0.07
CA ARG A 232 -21.16 -35.14 -1.17
C ARG A 232 -21.40 -36.57 -0.67
N GLN A 233 -20.66 -36.98 0.37
CA GLN A 233 -20.83 -38.30 0.98
C GLN A 233 -22.24 -38.49 1.56
N ARG A 234 -22.80 -37.48 2.23
CA ARG A 234 -24.18 -37.51 2.77
C ARG A 234 -25.25 -37.50 1.68
N ALA A 235 -25.04 -36.80 0.58
CA ALA A 235 -25.98 -36.77 -0.55
C ALA A 235 -26.03 -38.13 -1.26
N GLN A 236 -24.86 -38.75 -1.48
CA GLN A 236 -24.75 -40.11 -2.03
C GLN A 236 -25.40 -41.16 -1.12
N SER A 237 -25.21 -41.05 0.20
CA SER A 237 -25.82 -42.00 1.16
C SER A 237 -27.35 -41.86 1.30
N LYS A 238 -27.95 -40.81 0.76
CA LYS A 238 -29.40 -40.52 0.85
C LYS A 238 -30.11 -40.52 -0.51
N ASN A 239 -29.46 -40.98 -1.59
CA ASN A 239 -29.99 -40.99 -2.96
C ASN A 239 -30.51 -39.61 -3.44
N TYR A 240 -29.91 -38.51 -2.98
CA TYR A 240 -30.17 -37.21 -3.61
C TYR A 240 -29.40 -37.13 -4.93
N HIS A 241 -30.09 -37.00 -6.06
CA HIS A 241 -29.46 -36.55 -7.31
C HIS A 241 -28.95 -35.12 -7.11
N LEU A 242 -27.64 -34.99 -6.90
CA LEU A 242 -26.94 -33.70 -6.89
C LEU A 242 -27.05 -33.09 -8.30
N LEU A 243 -27.92 -32.10 -8.48
CA LEU A 243 -27.79 -31.15 -9.59
C LEU A 243 -26.51 -30.36 -9.35
N ILE A 244 -25.45 -30.75 -10.05
CA ILE A 244 -24.20 -29.99 -10.08
C ILE A 244 -24.52 -28.71 -10.85
N ILE A 245 -24.70 -27.60 -10.13
CA ILE A 245 -24.57 -26.29 -10.75
C ILE A 245 -23.07 -26.08 -10.94
N ASP A 246 -22.58 -26.31 -12.15
CA ASP A 246 -21.23 -25.94 -12.52
C ASP A 246 -21.09 -24.43 -12.36
N TYR A 247 -20.37 -24.03 -11.31
CA TYR A 247 -20.05 -22.64 -11.06
C TYR A 247 -19.04 -22.19 -12.13
N GLN A 248 -19.53 -21.63 -13.23
CA GLN A 248 -18.70 -20.93 -14.20
C GLN A 248 -18.17 -19.65 -13.52
N PRO A 249 -16.85 -19.44 -13.44
CA PRO A 249 -16.32 -18.19 -12.92
C PRO A 249 -16.80 -17.04 -13.81
N PHE A 250 -17.28 -15.96 -13.20
CA PHE A 250 -17.58 -14.70 -13.89
C PHE A 250 -16.27 -14.16 -14.49
N SER A 251 -16.00 -14.53 -15.74
CA SER A 251 -15.03 -13.88 -16.60
C SER A 251 -15.67 -13.65 -17.96
N ASN A 252 -15.74 -12.37 -18.33
CA ASN A 252 -16.16 -11.81 -19.62
C ASN A 252 -17.66 -11.61 -19.82
N ILE A 253 -18.16 -10.48 -19.31
CA ILE A 253 -19.24 -9.75 -19.99
C ILE A 253 -18.61 -8.49 -20.56
N SER A 254 -18.26 -8.55 -21.84
CA SER A 254 -18.05 -7.39 -22.69
C SER A 254 -19.42 -6.78 -23.01
N PRO A 255 -19.65 -5.46 -22.91
CA PRO A 255 -20.90 -4.88 -23.35
C PRO A 255 -20.86 -4.75 -24.88
N SER A 256 -21.55 -5.66 -25.59
CA SER A 256 -21.97 -5.37 -26.96
C SER A 256 -23.40 -4.84 -26.93
N LEU A 257 -23.50 -3.52 -26.92
CA LEU A 257 -24.69 -2.81 -27.37
C LEU A 257 -24.87 -3.12 -28.85
N SER A 258 -25.96 -3.81 -29.21
CA SER A 258 -26.52 -3.77 -30.54
C SER A 258 -27.92 -3.17 -30.43
N PHE A 259 -28.03 -1.92 -30.85
CA PHE A 259 -29.28 -1.34 -31.33
C PHE A 259 -29.51 -1.90 -32.73
N GLN A 260 -30.70 -2.39 -33.03
CA GLN A 260 -31.26 -2.26 -34.37
C GLN A 260 -32.80 -2.35 -34.40
N SER A 261 -33.34 -1.34 -35.09
CA SER A 261 -34.70 -1.05 -35.57
C SER A 261 -35.86 -1.10 -34.59
#